data_AF-A0ABD5VWN8-F1
#
_entry.id   AF-A0ABD5VWN8-F1
#
_cell.length_a   1.000
_cell.length_b   1.000
_cell.length_c   1.000
_cell.angle_alpha   90.00
_cell.angle_beta   90.00
_cell.angle_gamma   90.00
#
_symmetry.space_group_name_H-M   'P 1'
#
loop_
_entity.id
_entity.type
_entity.pdbx_description
1 polymer ?
#
loop_
_entity_poly.entity_id
_entity_poly.type
_entity_poly.pdbx_seq_one_letter_code
_entity_poly.pdbx_strand_id
1 'polypeptide(L)' 'MSFEKGDTVVLEDEHSDYDGEAGEITQISETMFGDENYTVSFEDGKEHGIPADSLEAAEDED' A
#
# COMPACT_ATOMS: atom_id res chain seq x y z
N MET A 1 4.85 -10.57 2.12
CA MET A 1 6.06 -9.89 1.63
C MET A 1 6.07 -8.53 2.31
N SER A 2 7.22 -7.98 2.69
CA SER A 2 7.30 -6.62 3.25
C SER A 2 7.60 -5.66 2.11
N PHE A 3 6.80 -4.60 1.98
CA PHE A 3 7.02 -3.60 0.94
C PHE A 3 7.96 -2.48 1.42
N GLU A 4 8.66 -1.86 0.48
CA GLU A 4 9.58 -0.77 0.73
C GLU A 4 9.00 0.57 0.26
N LYS A 5 9.59 1.66 0.76
CA LYS A 5 9.21 3.00 0.31
C LYS A 5 9.65 3.19 -1.15
N GLY A 6 8.72 3.57 -2.00
CA GLY A 6 8.91 3.71 -3.45
C GLY A 6 8.39 2.51 -4.24
N ASP A 7 7.93 1.44 -3.58
CA ASP A 7 7.31 0.32 -4.26
C ASP A 7 5.93 0.70 -4.79
N THR A 8 5.63 0.25 -6.00
CA THR A 8 4.29 0.33 -6.60
C THR A 8 3.47 -0.86 -6.14
N VAL A 9 2.28 -0.59 -5.62
CA VAL A 9 1.36 -1.59 -5.09
C VAL A 9 -0.06 -1.31 -5.55
N VAL A 10 -0.85 -2.37 -5.73
CA VAL A 10 -2.29 -2.27 -5.95
C VAL A 10 -2.98 -2.44 -4.60
N LEU A 11 -3.88 -1.52 -4.26
CA LEU A 11 -4.71 -1.63 -3.06
C LEU A 11 -5.90 -2.55 -3.37
N GLU A 12 -6.05 -3.62 -2.60
CA GLU A 12 -7.25 -4.47 -2.60
C GLU A 12 -7.99 -4.30 -1.27
N ASP A 13 -8.97 -3.38 -1.25
CA ASP A 13 -9.84 -3.12 -0.11
C ASP A 13 -11.19 -2.58 -0.57
N GLU A 14 -12.24 -3.41 -0.52
CA GLU A 14 -13.61 -3.07 -0.92
C GLU A 14 -14.23 -1.91 -0.12
N HIS A 15 -13.62 -1.50 0.99
CA HIS A 15 -14.03 -0.37 1.81
C HIS A 15 -13.27 0.92 1.47
N SER A 16 -12.20 0.85 0.68
CA SER A 16 -11.43 2.00 0.24
C SER A 16 -12.03 2.62 -1.02
N ASP A 17 -11.84 3.92 -1.17
CA ASP A 17 -12.16 4.63 -2.42
C ASP A 17 -11.15 4.33 -3.53
N TYR A 18 -9.98 3.75 -3.20
CA TYR A 18 -8.89 3.42 -4.13
C TYR A 18 -8.76 1.92 -4.41
N ASP A 19 -9.84 1.15 -4.18
CA ASP A 19 -9.87 -0.30 -4.44
C ASP A 19 -9.56 -0.63 -5.91
N GLY A 20 -8.56 -1.49 -6.12
CA GLY A 20 -8.04 -1.87 -7.42
C GLY A 20 -7.15 -0.81 -8.09
N GLU A 21 -6.83 0.30 -7.42
CA GLU A 21 -5.90 1.30 -7.94
C GLU A 21 -4.45 1.01 -7.56
N ALA A 22 -3.53 1.34 -8.47
CA ALA A 22 -2.10 1.28 -8.22
C ALA A 22 -1.60 2.61 -7.62
N GLY A 23 -0.80 2.53 -6.57
CA GLY A 23 -0.16 3.68 -5.94
C GLY A 23 1.25 3.38 -5.43
N GLU A 24 1.95 4.42 -5.00
CA GLU A 24 3.34 4.31 -4.52
C GLU A 24 3.38 4.38 -2.99
N ILE A 25 4.15 3.49 -2.35
CA ILE A 25 4.39 3.54 -0.91
C ILE A 25 5.27 4.72 -0.56
N THR A 26 4.71 5.66 0.21
CA THR A 26 5.41 6.88 0.63
C THR A 26 5.91 6.84 2.08
N GLN A 27 5.29 6.00 2.92
CA GLN A 27 5.64 5.84 4.33
C GLN A 27 5.32 4.43 4.82
N ILE A 28 6.17 3.91 5.71
CA ILE A 28 6.00 2.63 6.40
C ILE A 28 5.93 2.92 7.90
N SER A 29 4.94 2.35 8.57
CA SER A 29 4.68 2.50 9.99
C SER A 29 4.54 1.13 10.64
N GLU A 30 5.52 0.75 11.44
CA GLU A 30 5.47 -0.49 12.22
C GLU A 30 4.70 -0.25 13.51
N THR A 31 3.78 -1.15 13.83
CA THR A 31 3.09 -1.16 15.13
C THR A 31 3.98 -1.79 16.20
N MET A 32 3.67 -1.52 17.47
CA MET A 32 4.41 -2.09 18.61
C MET A 32 4.33 -3.63 18.71
N PHE A 33 3.50 -4.27 17.87
CA PHE A 33 3.33 -5.72 17.77
C PHE A 33 4.09 -6.34 16.58
N GLY A 34 4.73 -5.51 15.75
CA GLY A 34 5.46 -5.95 14.56
C GLY A 34 4.61 -5.98 13.28
N ASP A 35 3.36 -5.52 13.33
CA ASP A 35 2.53 -5.39 12.12
C ASP A 35 2.91 -4.11 11.37
N GLU A 36 3.24 -4.23 10.09
CA GLU A 36 3.58 -3.09 9.23
C GLU A 36 2.31 -2.50 8.58
N ASN A 37 2.18 -1.18 8.67
CA ASN A 37 1.15 -0.41 8.00
C ASN A 37 1.80 0.54 6.99
N TYR A 38 1.17 0.71 5.85
CA TYR A 38 1.71 1.47 4.74
C TYR A 38 0.87 2.72 4.48
N THR A 39 1.52 3.72 3.90
CA THR A 39 0.86 4.87 3.29
C THR A 39 1.10 4.81 1.80
N VAL A 40 0.03 4.68 1.04
CA VAL A 40 0.08 4.63 -0.43
C VAL A 40 -0.43 5.97 -0.96
N SER A 41 0.32 6.55 -1.90
CA SER A 41 -0.08 7.75 -2.62
C SER A 41 -0.60 7.36 -3.99
N PHE A 42 -1.79 7.87 -4.31
CA PHE A 42 -2.50 7.71 -5.57
C PHE A 42 -2.52 9.05 -6.33
N GLU A 43 -3.09 9.07 -7.53
CA GLU A 43 -3.20 10.31 -8.33
C GLU A 43 -4.10 11.36 -7.66
N ASP A 44 -5.23 10.93 -7.08
CA ASP A 44 -6.23 11.82 -6.46
C ASP A 44 -6.04 12.03 -4.96
N GLY A 45 -5.07 11.35 -4.33
CA GLY A 45 -4.89 11.44 -2.88
C GLY A 45 -3.88 10.46 -2.30
N LYS A 46 -4.03 10.18 -1.00
CA LYS A 46 -3.22 9.20 -0.28
C LYS A 46 -4.04 8.52 0.80
N GLU A 47 -3.77 7.24 0.98
CA GLU A 47 -4.39 6.37 1.97
C GLU A 47 -3.34 6.02 3.03
N HIS A 48 -3.72 6.06 4.31
CA HIS A 48 -2.84 5.76 5.43
C HIS A 48 -3.36 4.58 6.24
N GLY A 49 -2.45 3.76 6.77
CA GLY A 49 -2.83 2.66 7.65
C GLY A 49 -3.26 1.41 6.90
N ILE A 50 -2.77 1.24 5.67
CA ILE A 50 -3.08 0.07 4.85
C ILE A 50 -2.23 -1.11 5.37
N PRO A 51 -2.82 -2.26 5.71
CA PRO A 51 -2.06 -3.44 6.09
C PRO A 51 -1.37 -4.07 4.88
N ALA A 52 -0.25 -4.76 5.11
CA ALA A 52 0.46 -5.51 4.06
C ALA A 52 -0.47 -6.47 3.29
N ASP A 53 -1.44 -7.07 3.99
CA ASP A 53 -2.36 -8.07 3.44
C ASP A 53 -3.38 -7.48 2.45
N SER A 54 -3.60 -6.16 2.46
CA SER A 54 -4.46 -5.44 1.51
C SER A 54 -3.67 -4.86 0.33
N LEU A 55 -2.37 -5.14 0.24
CA LEU A 55 -1.51 -4.66 -0.84
C LEU A 55 -1.03 -5.84 -1.68
N GLU A 56 -1.24 -5.74 -2.98
CA GLU A 56 -0.63 -6.62 -3.96
C GLU A 56 0.56 -5.90 -4.60
N ALA A 57 1.67 -6.63 -4.80
CA ALA A 57 2.79 -6.07 -5.55
C ALA A 57 2.33 -5.82 -6.99
N ALA A 58 2.38 -4.56 -7.43
CA ALA A 58 2.18 -4.27 -8.84
C ALA A 58 3.42 -4.81 -9.56
N GLU A 59 3.31 -5.99 -10.16
CA GLU A 59 4.39 -6.56 -10.96
C GLU A 59 4.71 -5.57 -12.10
N ASP A 60 5.85 -4.89 -12.03
CA ASP A 60 6.49 -4.38 -13.23
C ASP A 60 6.84 -5.62 -14.05
N GLU A 61 5.97 -5.99 -15.00
CA GLU A 61 6.22 -7.07 -15.95
C GLU A 61 7.53 -6.78 -16.71
N ASP A 62 8.64 -7.36 -16.26
CA ASP A 62 9.90 -7.50 -17.00
C ASP A 62 9.75 -8.48 -18.19
#